data_AF-A0A2L2XX74-F1
#
_entry.id   AF-A0A2L2XX74-F1
#
_cell.length_a   1.000
_cell.length_b   1.000
_cell.length_c   1.000
_cell.angle_alpha   90.00
_cell.angle_beta   90.00
_cell.angle_gamma   90.00
#
_symmetry.space_group_name_H-M   'P 1'
#
loop_
_entity.id
_entity.type
_entity.pdbx_description
1 polymer ?
#
loop_
_entity_poly.entity_id
_entity_poly.type
_entity_poly.pdbx_seq_one_letter_code
_entity_poly.pdbx_strand_id
1 'polypeptide(L)'
;TIFDKVILPTQECCHVQYLMFYICSLKQDLCDGFLDYLWKKVQDLKVGFIYRQIAAFYIGSVLSRAKYVSINTVTACFDLMSSWIHRYINAHTSQDVGVHGTFHSVCQAMFYVFSFRIKELLNMPDGYRHLQSLNFDRIVTCRLNPLKYCDKTIVQNFASTARNHQIAYVYPVIEKNNRNLLYSAFESKEESNSTGSMIRTFFPFDPYLLKKSKQWIEPHFRIYNHSHKEEDLEDHTDDEMDVNDELFSYSCSPGFTRVRSVLKDANG
;
A
#
# COMPACT_ATOMS: atom_id res chain seq x y z
N THR A 1 -18.41 -16.98 -3.50
CA THR A 1 -17.83 -18.07 -2.66
C THR A 1 -17.97 -17.71 -1.19
N ILE A 2 -17.60 -18.58 -0.22
CA ILE A 2 -17.59 -18.24 1.22
C ILE A 2 -16.67 -17.03 1.48
N PHE A 3 -15.53 -16.97 0.78
CA PHE A 3 -14.63 -15.82 0.81
C PHE A 3 -15.36 -14.50 0.49
N ASP A 4 -16.17 -14.45 -0.58
CA ASP A 4 -16.94 -13.24 -0.91
C ASP A 4 -18.03 -12.88 0.09
N LYS A 5 -18.62 -13.89 0.73
CA LYS A 5 -19.78 -13.70 1.59
C LYS A 5 -19.38 -13.35 3.02
N VAL A 6 -18.20 -13.77 3.47
CA VAL A 6 -17.81 -13.71 4.89
C VAL A 6 -16.46 -13.02 5.10
N ILE A 7 -15.46 -13.29 4.27
CA ILE A 7 -14.09 -12.82 4.51
C ILE A 7 -13.82 -11.46 3.85
N LEU A 8 -14.27 -11.30 2.60
CA LEU A 8 -14.11 -10.07 1.83
C LEU A 8 -14.90 -8.87 2.41
N PRO A 9 -16.16 -8.99 2.86
CA PRO A 9 -16.92 -7.87 3.42
C PRO A 9 -16.49 -7.51 4.84
N THR A 10 -15.94 -8.45 5.59
CA THR A 10 -15.55 -8.22 6.98
C THR A 10 -14.20 -7.53 7.04
N GLN A 11 -14.22 -6.22 6.81
CA GLN A 11 -13.10 -5.34 7.16
C GLN A 11 -12.84 -5.50 8.67
N GLU A 12 -11.57 -5.50 9.08
CA GLU A 12 -11.11 -5.70 10.47
C GLU A 12 -11.05 -7.14 11.02
N CYS A 13 -11.41 -8.17 10.24
CA CYS A 13 -10.98 -9.52 10.63
C CYS A 13 -9.44 -9.58 10.56
N CYS A 14 -8.77 -9.84 11.69
CA CYS A 14 -7.31 -9.82 11.76
C CYS A 14 -6.64 -11.14 11.34
N HIS A 15 -7.39 -12.25 11.34
CA HIS A 15 -6.79 -13.59 11.28
C HIS A 15 -7.48 -14.56 10.31
N VAL A 16 -8.73 -14.35 9.92
CA VAL A 16 -9.48 -15.29 9.06
C VAL A 16 -8.92 -15.30 7.64
N GLN A 17 -8.49 -14.15 7.14
CA GLN A 17 -7.81 -14.01 5.86
C GLN A 17 -6.54 -14.86 5.75
N TYR A 18 -5.86 -15.14 6.87
CA TYR A 18 -4.64 -15.96 6.88
C TYR A 18 -4.91 -17.42 6.52
N LEU A 19 -6.16 -17.88 6.58
CA LEU A 19 -6.53 -19.19 6.01
C LEU A 19 -6.34 -19.20 4.49
N MET A 20 -6.78 -18.14 3.80
CA MET A 20 -6.54 -18.01 2.36
C MET A 20 -5.05 -17.85 2.06
N PHE A 21 -4.32 -17.08 2.87
CA PHE A 21 -2.87 -16.95 2.75
C PHE A 21 -2.14 -18.29 2.87
N TYR A 22 -2.56 -19.14 3.81
CA TYR A 22 -1.98 -20.46 3.98
C TYR A 22 -2.39 -21.42 2.85
N ILE A 23 -3.65 -21.40 2.40
CA ILE A 23 -4.08 -22.22 1.26
C ILE A 23 -3.29 -21.87 -0.01
N CYS A 24 -3.05 -20.57 -0.26
CA CYS A 24 -2.23 -20.12 -1.38
C CYS A 24 -0.77 -20.57 -1.28
N SER A 25 -0.25 -20.82 -0.07
CA SER A 25 1.13 -21.32 0.10
C SER A 25 1.28 -22.81 -0.24
N LEU A 26 0.18 -23.57 -0.35
CA LEU A 26 0.22 -25.01 -0.63
C LEU A 26 0.48 -25.32 -2.10
N LYS A 27 -0.02 -24.48 -3.03
CA LYS A 27 0.16 -24.63 -4.49
C LYS A 27 0.18 -23.28 -5.18
N GLN A 28 1.12 -23.09 -6.10
CA GLN A 28 1.25 -21.83 -6.86
C GLN A 28 -0.01 -21.51 -7.66
N ASP A 29 -0.64 -22.50 -8.30
CA ASP A 29 -1.89 -22.33 -9.06
C ASP A 29 -3.04 -21.73 -8.21
N LEU A 30 -3.06 -22.03 -6.90
CA LEU A 30 -4.06 -21.47 -5.98
C LEU A 30 -3.78 -19.99 -5.71
N CYS A 31 -2.51 -19.63 -5.54
CA CYS A 31 -2.09 -18.25 -5.37
C CYS A 31 -2.39 -17.42 -6.63
N ASP A 32 -1.99 -17.93 -7.80
CA ASP A 32 -2.18 -17.24 -9.08
C ASP A 32 -3.67 -17.10 -9.41
N GLY A 33 -4.46 -18.16 -9.17
CA GLY A 33 -5.91 -18.12 -9.30
C GLY A 33 -6.58 -17.14 -8.33
N PHE A 34 -6.05 -17.01 -7.11
CA PHE A 34 -6.55 -16.01 -6.14
C PHE A 34 -6.22 -14.58 -6.56
N LEU A 35 -5.00 -14.32 -7.06
CA LEU A 35 -4.61 -13.01 -7.57
C LEU A 35 -5.43 -12.62 -8.81
N ASP A 36 -5.62 -13.53 -9.77
CA ASP A 36 -6.47 -13.33 -10.95
C ASP A 36 -7.92 -13.04 -10.55
N TYR A 37 -8.44 -13.80 -9.58
CA TYR A 37 -9.78 -13.60 -9.03
C TYR A 37 -9.97 -12.19 -8.44
N LEU A 38 -9.04 -11.74 -7.60
CA LEU A 38 -9.07 -10.41 -7.01
C LEU A 38 -8.92 -9.32 -8.08
N TRP A 39 -8.05 -9.52 -9.06
CA TRP A 39 -7.81 -8.56 -10.12
C TRP A 39 -9.05 -8.36 -11.01
N LYS A 40 -9.74 -9.44 -11.37
CA LYS A 40 -11.05 -9.39 -12.06
C LYS A 40 -12.08 -8.58 -11.27
N LYS A 41 -12.12 -8.71 -9.94
CA LYS A 41 -12.99 -7.87 -9.10
C LYS A 41 -12.62 -6.39 -9.16
N VAL A 42 -11.32 -6.06 -9.10
CA VAL A 42 -10.86 -4.66 -9.18
C VAL A 42 -11.36 -3.99 -10.48
N GLN A 43 -11.38 -4.74 -11.58
CA GLN A 43 -11.76 -4.23 -12.90
C GLN A 43 -13.27 -4.17 -13.14
N ASP A 44 -14.06 -5.05 -12.51
CA ASP A 44 -15.50 -5.14 -12.74
C ASP A 44 -16.27 -3.96 -12.14
N LEU A 45 -16.84 -3.11 -13.00
CA LEU A 45 -17.66 -1.96 -12.60
C LEU A 45 -19.00 -2.36 -11.97
N LYS A 46 -19.45 -3.62 -12.13
CA LYS A 46 -20.65 -4.14 -11.48
C LYS A 46 -20.41 -4.42 -9.98
N VAL A 47 -19.15 -4.57 -9.58
CA VAL A 47 -18.78 -4.75 -8.18
C VAL A 47 -18.75 -3.39 -7.49
N GLY A 48 -19.37 -3.31 -6.31
CA GLY A 48 -19.38 -2.07 -5.52
C GLY A 48 -17.96 -1.55 -5.24
N PHE A 49 -17.77 -0.22 -5.33
CA PHE A 49 -16.46 0.42 -5.25
C PHE A 49 -15.65 0.05 -3.99
N ILE A 50 -16.31 -0.17 -2.85
CA ILE A 50 -15.69 -0.65 -1.60
C ILE A 50 -15.00 -2.00 -1.81
N TYR A 51 -15.67 -2.99 -2.40
CA TYR A 51 -15.11 -4.32 -2.63
C TYR A 51 -13.95 -4.31 -3.63
N ARG A 52 -14.01 -3.41 -4.61
CA ARG A 52 -12.91 -3.21 -5.58
C ARG A 52 -11.66 -2.68 -4.88
N GLN A 53 -11.83 -1.73 -3.96
CA GLN A 53 -10.72 -1.21 -3.14
C GLN A 53 -10.15 -2.28 -2.21
N ILE A 54 -11.01 -3.06 -1.54
CA ILE A 54 -10.58 -4.18 -0.69
C ILE A 54 -9.75 -5.17 -1.50
N ALA A 55 -10.23 -5.55 -2.69
CA ALA A 55 -9.51 -6.48 -3.56
C ALA A 55 -8.11 -5.96 -3.94
N ALA A 56 -7.97 -4.66 -4.24
CA ALA A 56 -6.68 -4.05 -4.50
C ALA A 56 -5.72 -4.15 -3.30
N PHE A 57 -6.21 -3.95 -2.08
CA PHE A 57 -5.38 -4.09 -0.88
C PHE A 57 -5.02 -5.55 -0.56
N TYR A 58 -5.91 -6.50 -0.82
CA TYR A 58 -5.57 -7.92 -0.73
C TYR A 58 -4.43 -8.27 -1.71
N ILE A 59 -4.51 -7.81 -2.96
CA ILE A 59 -3.45 -8.01 -3.96
C ILE A 59 -2.13 -7.44 -3.44
N GLY A 60 -2.11 -6.16 -3.07
CA GLY A 60 -0.89 -5.51 -2.59
C GLY A 60 -0.30 -6.21 -1.36
N SER A 61 -1.16 -6.67 -0.45
CA SER A 61 -0.72 -7.37 0.75
C SER A 61 -0.14 -8.76 0.45
N VAL A 62 -0.77 -9.55 -0.45
CA VAL A 62 -0.22 -10.85 -0.88
C VAL A 62 1.14 -10.66 -1.55
N LEU A 63 1.23 -9.76 -2.53
CA LEU A 63 2.46 -9.53 -3.30
C LEU A 63 3.63 -9.06 -2.42
N SER A 64 3.35 -8.29 -1.36
CA SER A 64 4.37 -7.85 -0.40
C SER A 64 4.75 -8.90 0.63
N ARG A 65 3.78 -9.68 1.14
CA ARG A 65 3.94 -10.49 2.37
C ARG A 65 4.16 -11.97 2.13
N ALA A 66 3.69 -12.51 1.01
CA ALA A 66 3.85 -13.93 0.71
C ALA A 66 5.26 -14.22 0.16
N LYS A 67 6.05 -15.01 0.92
CA LYS A 67 7.37 -15.48 0.47
C LYS A 67 7.29 -16.42 -0.74
N TYR A 68 6.17 -17.14 -0.88
CA TYR A 68 5.93 -18.07 -1.98
C TYR A 68 5.59 -17.37 -3.30
N VAL A 69 5.32 -16.06 -3.29
CA VAL A 69 5.06 -15.30 -4.53
C VAL A 69 6.38 -14.96 -5.22
N SER A 70 6.57 -15.54 -6.40
CA SER A 70 7.73 -15.32 -7.26
C SER A 70 7.81 -13.88 -7.76
N ILE A 71 9.03 -13.41 -8.04
CA ILE A 71 9.23 -12.07 -8.59
C ILE A 71 8.55 -11.91 -9.96
N ASN A 72 8.49 -12.96 -10.78
CA ASN A 72 7.78 -12.94 -12.06
C ASN A 72 6.28 -12.65 -11.89
N THR A 73 5.66 -13.18 -10.85
CA THR A 73 4.24 -12.91 -10.54
C THR A 73 4.07 -11.45 -10.12
N VAL A 74 4.99 -10.92 -9.30
CA VAL A 74 5.00 -9.50 -8.90
C VAL A 74 5.12 -8.59 -10.12
N THR A 75 6.06 -8.87 -11.03
CA THR A 75 6.28 -8.14 -12.29
C THR A 75 5.02 -8.14 -13.16
N ALA A 76 4.41 -9.32 -13.37
CA ALA A 76 3.16 -9.43 -14.12
C ALA A 76 2.01 -8.63 -13.48
N CYS A 77 1.88 -8.65 -12.15
CA CYS A 77 0.90 -7.84 -11.45
C CYS A 77 1.18 -6.33 -11.58
N PHE A 78 2.45 -5.89 -11.54
CA PHE A 78 2.81 -4.50 -11.82
C PHE A 78 2.41 -4.07 -13.23
N ASP A 79 2.62 -4.93 -14.24
CA ASP A 79 2.22 -4.63 -15.63
C ASP A 79 0.70 -4.47 -15.75
N LEU A 80 -0.06 -5.37 -15.10
CA LEU A 80 -1.52 -5.30 -15.07
C LEU A 80 -2.01 -4.02 -14.36
N MET A 81 -1.46 -3.72 -13.18
CA MET A 81 -1.82 -2.55 -12.39
C MET A 81 -1.47 -1.24 -13.10
N SER A 82 -0.25 -1.11 -13.61
CA SER A 82 0.21 0.09 -14.31
C SER A 82 -0.58 0.32 -15.60
N SER A 83 -0.80 -0.72 -16.42
CA SER A 83 -1.63 -0.63 -17.62
C SER A 83 -3.06 -0.17 -17.31
N TRP A 84 -3.66 -0.69 -16.24
CA TRP A 84 -4.97 -0.25 -15.78
C TRP A 84 -4.97 1.21 -15.28
N ILE A 85 -3.98 1.60 -14.47
CA ILE A 85 -3.80 2.98 -13.98
C ILE A 85 -3.66 3.96 -15.14
N HIS A 86 -2.80 3.67 -16.12
CA HIS A 86 -2.56 4.56 -17.27
C HIS A 86 -3.82 4.71 -18.13
N ARG A 87 -4.57 3.63 -18.36
CA ARG A 87 -5.89 3.71 -19.02
C ARG A 87 -6.88 4.55 -18.23
N TYR A 88 -6.89 4.40 -16.90
CA TYR A 88 -7.77 5.17 -16.03
C TYR A 88 -7.46 6.68 -16.10
N ILE A 89 -6.17 7.05 -16.04
CA ILE A 89 -5.69 8.44 -16.18
C ILE A 89 -6.11 9.04 -17.52
N ASN A 90 -6.08 8.25 -18.60
CA ASN A 90 -6.48 8.74 -19.93
C ASN A 90 -8.00 8.95 -20.04
N ALA A 91 -8.78 8.10 -19.38
CA ALA A 91 -10.24 8.14 -19.43
C ALA A 91 -10.86 9.21 -18.51
N HIS A 92 -10.17 9.59 -17.42
CA HIS A 92 -10.72 10.48 -16.39
C HIS A 92 -9.87 11.74 -16.25
N THR A 93 -10.47 12.89 -16.57
CA THR A 93 -9.85 14.21 -16.44
C THR A 93 -10.46 15.06 -15.32
N SER A 94 -11.62 14.65 -14.78
CA SER A 94 -12.28 15.30 -13.64
C SER A 94 -11.50 15.06 -12.35
N GLN A 95 -11.50 16.04 -11.45
CA GLN A 95 -10.86 15.96 -10.12
C GLN A 95 -11.84 15.57 -9.01
N ASP A 96 -13.03 15.05 -9.37
CA ASP A 96 -14.02 14.65 -8.38
C ASP A 96 -13.52 13.42 -7.59
N VAL A 97 -12.97 13.71 -6.42
CA VAL A 97 -12.35 12.74 -5.50
C VAL A 97 -13.33 11.65 -5.09
N GLY A 98 -14.63 11.95 -5.08
CA GLY A 98 -15.70 11.05 -4.65
C GLY A 98 -15.93 9.83 -5.54
N VAL A 99 -15.27 9.73 -6.70
CA VAL A 99 -15.43 8.61 -7.65
C VAL A 99 -14.15 7.83 -7.93
N HIS A 100 -13.00 8.25 -7.38
CA HIS A 100 -11.70 7.68 -7.72
C HIS A 100 -11.11 6.74 -6.65
N GLY A 101 -11.91 6.32 -5.65
CA GLY A 101 -11.42 5.46 -4.55
C GLY A 101 -10.67 4.20 -5.02
N THR A 102 -11.22 3.45 -5.99
CA THR A 102 -10.53 2.27 -6.54
C THR A 102 -9.21 2.62 -7.22
N PHE A 103 -9.14 3.75 -7.93
CA PHE A 103 -7.90 4.20 -8.54
C PHE A 103 -6.82 4.46 -7.48
N HIS A 104 -7.16 5.18 -6.42
CA HIS A 104 -6.23 5.45 -5.32
C HIS A 104 -5.81 4.17 -4.60
N SER A 105 -6.71 3.21 -4.37
CA SER A 105 -6.35 1.93 -3.76
C SER A 105 -5.39 1.09 -4.61
N VAL A 106 -5.53 1.09 -5.94
CA VAL A 106 -4.60 0.39 -6.84
C VAL A 106 -3.23 1.08 -6.85
N CYS A 107 -3.18 2.42 -6.93
CA CYS A 107 -1.94 3.18 -6.80
C CYS A 107 -1.24 2.89 -5.46
N GLN A 108 -2.00 2.91 -4.35
CA GLN A 108 -1.48 2.62 -3.02
C GLN A 108 -0.94 1.20 -2.89
N ALA A 109 -1.65 0.20 -3.42
CA ALA A 109 -1.17 -1.18 -3.47
C ALA A 109 0.15 -1.27 -4.23
N MET A 110 0.26 -0.58 -5.37
CA MET A 110 1.46 -0.54 -6.20
C MET A 110 2.65 0.12 -5.47
N PHE A 111 2.43 1.24 -4.78
CA PHE A 111 3.45 1.90 -3.95
C PHE A 111 3.92 1.01 -2.79
N TYR A 112 2.99 0.33 -2.13
CA TYR A 112 3.28 -0.58 -1.03
C TYR A 112 4.12 -1.79 -1.49
N VAL A 113 3.74 -2.44 -2.59
CA VAL A 113 4.51 -3.57 -3.16
C VAL A 113 5.88 -3.12 -3.62
N PHE A 114 5.99 -1.93 -4.22
CA PHE A 114 7.26 -1.38 -4.66
C PHE A 114 8.24 -1.26 -3.48
N SER A 115 7.85 -0.61 -2.39
CA SER A 115 8.72 -0.47 -1.20
C SER A 115 9.15 -1.81 -0.61
N PHE A 116 8.33 -2.86 -0.71
CA PHE A 116 8.67 -4.21 -0.20
C PHE A 116 9.55 -5.04 -1.14
N ARG A 117 9.41 -4.87 -2.46
CA ARG A 117 10.00 -5.77 -3.47
C ARG A 117 11.10 -5.12 -4.31
N ILE A 118 11.40 -3.83 -4.13
CA ILE A 118 12.33 -3.08 -5.00
C ILE A 118 13.68 -3.78 -5.19
N LYS A 119 14.29 -4.30 -4.13
CA LYS A 119 15.61 -4.98 -4.22
C LYS A 119 15.55 -6.21 -5.12
N GLU A 120 14.51 -7.03 -4.99
CA GLU A 120 14.30 -8.18 -5.87
C GLU A 120 14.01 -7.77 -7.31
N LEU A 121 13.24 -6.69 -7.50
CA LEU A 121 12.94 -6.15 -8.84
C LEU A 121 14.22 -5.66 -9.53
N LEU A 122 15.10 -4.96 -8.80
CA LEU A 122 16.36 -4.45 -9.33
C LEU A 122 17.40 -5.54 -9.60
N ASN A 123 17.37 -6.63 -8.84
CA ASN A 123 18.26 -7.78 -9.05
C ASN A 123 17.90 -8.61 -10.30
N MET A 124 16.77 -8.33 -10.96
CA MET A 124 16.44 -8.96 -12.23
C MET A 124 17.32 -8.42 -13.37
N PRO A 125 17.66 -9.25 -14.39
CA PRO A 125 18.51 -8.84 -15.51
C PRO A 125 18.03 -7.57 -16.24
N ASP A 126 16.71 -7.38 -16.37
CA ASP A 126 16.08 -6.20 -16.98
C ASP A 126 15.26 -5.38 -15.97
N GLY A 127 15.60 -5.47 -14.68
CA GLY A 127 14.83 -4.87 -13.58
C GLY A 127 14.60 -3.36 -13.71
N TYR A 128 15.67 -2.60 -13.98
CA TYR A 128 15.58 -1.15 -14.20
C TYR A 128 14.70 -0.78 -15.39
N ARG A 129 14.85 -1.49 -16.52
CA ARG A 129 14.04 -1.24 -17.73
C ARG A 129 12.57 -1.54 -17.48
N HIS A 130 12.28 -2.61 -16.73
CA HIS A 130 10.92 -2.94 -16.31
C HIS A 130 10.33 -1.84 -15.42
N LEU A 131 11.05 -1.39 -14.40
CA LEU A 131 10.57 -0.30 -13.52
C LEU A 131 10.33 1.01 -14.26
N GLN A 132 11.19 1.35 -15.24
CA GLN A 132 11.01 2.51 -16.10
C GLN A 132 9.75 2.38 -16.98
N SER A 133 9.46 1.17 -17.49
CA SER A 133 8.28 0.94 -18.33
C SER A 133 6.95 1.13 -17.58
N LEU A 134 6.95 0.93 -16.25
CA LEU A 134 5.79 1.20 -15.39
C LEU A 134 5.42 2.69 -15.34
N ASN A 135 6.38 3.59 -15.61
CA ASN A 135 6.20 5.04 -15.69
C ASN A 135 5.54 5.64 -14.44
N PHE A 136 6.21 5.48 -13.30
CA PHE A 136 5.76 6.02 -12.01
C PHE A 136 5.63 7.55 -12.01
N ASP A 137 6.50 8.27 -12.74
CA ASP A 137 6.43 9.73 -12.84
C ASP A 137 5.08 10.20 -13.37
N ARG A 138 4.54 9.56 -14.42
CA ARG A 138 3.20 9.86 -14.94
C ARG A 138 2.11 9.59 -13.91
N ILE A 139 2.25 8.54 -13.10
CA ILE A 139 1.25 8.15 -12.10
C ILE A 139 1.23 9.17 -10.95
N VAL A 140 2.39 9.59 -10.45
CA VAL A 140 2.46 10.52 -9.32
C VAL A 140 2.14 11.96 -9.69
N THR A 141 2.42 12.37 -10.94
CA THR A 141 2.15 13.73 -11.45
C THR A 141 0.76 13.89 -12.08
N CYS A 142 -0.04 12.82 -12.17
CA CYS A 142 -1.35 12.90 -12.81
C CYS A 142 -2.31 13.83 -12.05
N ARG A 143 -3.32 14.36 -12.76
CA ARG A 143 -4.30 15.32 -12.19
C ARG A 143 -5.12 14.77 -11.03
N LEU A 144 -5.26 13.45 -10.96
CA LEU A 144 -5.97 12.73 -9.89
C LEU A 144 -5.16 12.72 -8.57
N ASN A 145 -3.85 12.99 -8.64
CA ASN A 145 -2.97 13.22 -7.50
C ASN A 145 -3.04 12.12 -6.41
N PRO A 146 -2.62 10.88 -6.73
CA PRO A 146 -2.69 9.77 -5.77
C PRO A 146 -1.87 10.03 -4.49
N LEU A 147 -0.78 10.79 -4.57
CA LEU A 147 0.05 11.12 -3.40
C LEU A 147 -0.68 11.95 -2.33
N LYS A 148 -1.77 12.64 -2.69
CA LYS A 148 -2.59 13.41 -1.75
C LYS A 148 -3.56 12.52 -0.96
N TYR A 149 -4.09 11.48 -1.59
CA TYR A 149 -5.19 10.66 -1.03
C TYR A 149 -4.72 9.35 -0.42
N CYS A 150 -3.60 8.79 -0.91
CA CYS A 150 -3.00 7.61 -0.31
C CYS A 150 -2.47 7.91 1.11
N ASP A 151 -2.33 6.84 1.90
CA ASP A 151 -1.76 6.87 3.24
C ASP A 151 -0.38 7.53 3.24
N LYS A 152 -0.21 8.50 4.14
CA LYS A 152 1.01 9.32 4.21
C LYS A 152 2.25 8.48 4.46
N THR A 153 2.18 7.45 5.30
CA THR A 153 3.36 6.63 5.61
C THR A 153 3.77 5.79 4.41
N ILE A 154 2.80 5.23 3.68
CA ILE A 154 3.09 4.50 2.43
C ILE A 154 3.70 5.43 1.39
N VAL A 155 3.15 6.63 1.23
CA VAL A 155 3.67 7.65 0.30
C VAL A 155 5.11 8.05 0.68
N GLN A 156 5.40 8.26 1.95
CA GLN A 156 6.75 8.62 2.42
C GLN A 156 7.76 7.47 2.20
N ASN A 157 7.38 6.23 2.52
CA ASN A 157 8.23 5.07 2.26
C ASN A 157 8.50 4.91 0.75
N PHE A 158 7.46 5.04 -0.07
CA PHE A 158 7.61 5.02 -1.53
C PHE A 158 8.52 6.14 -2.03
N ALA A 159 8.33 7.38 -1.56
CA ALA A 159 9.14 8.53 -1.97
C ALA A 159 10.62 8.35 -1.63
N SER A 160 10.91 7.88 -0.41
CA SER A 160 12.28 7.59 0.02
C SER A 160 12.90 6.48 -0.82
N THR A 161 12.22 5.35 -1.00
CA THR A 161 12.71 4.24 -1.82
C THR A 161 12.91 4.63 -3.28
N ALA A 162 11.96 5.37 -3.87
CA ALA A 162 12.02 5.80 -5.26
C ALA A 162 13.16 6.80 -5.50
N ARG A 163 13.45 7.68 -4.53
CA ARG A 163 14.59 8.60 -4.57
C ARG A 163 15.91 7.84 -4.51
N ASN A 164 16.08 6.93 -3.54
CA ASN A 164 17.32 6.19 -3.34
C ASN A 164 17.70 5.37 -4.57
N HIS A 165 16.71 4.81 -5.28
CA HIS A 165 16.92 4.01 -6.49
C HIS A 165 16.72 4.79 -7.80
N GLN A 166 16.54 6.13 -7.74
CA GLN A 166 16.36 7.01 -8.91
C GLN A 166 15.23 6.56 -9.88
N ILE A 167 14.11 6.08 -9.32
CA ILE A 167 12.99 5.53 -10.09
C ILE A 167 11.95 6.59 -10.45
N ALA A 168 11.69 7.57 -9.58
CA ALA A 168 10.69 8.61 -9.80
C ALA A 168 10.93 9.87 -8.94
N TYR A 169 10.52 11.03 -9.45
CA TYR A 169 10.62 12.31 -8.74
C TYR A 169 9.37 12.62 -7.91
N VAL A 170 9.30 12.04 -6.71
CA VAL A 170 8.10 12.06 -5.87
C VAL A 170 8.02 13.30 -4.96
N TYR A 171 9.14 13.73 -4.36
CA TYR A 171 9.18 14.79 -3.34
C TYR A 171 8.62 16.15 -3.79
N PRO A 172 8.90 16.66 -5.00
CA PRO A 172 8.34 17.95 -5.44
C PRO A 172 6.80 17.96 -5.46
N VAL A 173 6.17 16.82 -5.77
CA VAL A 173 4.72 16.68 -5.76
C VAL A 173 4.18 16.64 -4.32
N ILE A 174 4.87 15.95 -3.40
CA ILE A 174 4.52 15.93 -1.97
C ILE A 174 4.61 17.33 -1.37
N GLU A 175 5.68 18.08 -1.64
CA GLU A 175 5.85 19.45 -1.16
C GLU A 175 4.74 20.38 -1.66
N LYS A 176 4.40 20.28 -2.96
CA LYS A 176 3.28 21.01 -3.55
C LYS A 176 1.96 20.67 -2.84
N ASN A 177 1.70 19.41 -2.54
CA ASN A 177 0.51 18.98 -1.83
C ASN A 177 0.44 19.55 -0.41
N ASN A 178 1.56 19.53 0.31
CA ASN A 178 1.65 20.08 1.67
C ASN A 178 1.42 21.59 1.68
N ARG A 179 2.02 22.34 0.75
CA ARG A 179 1.80 23.79 0.62
C ARG A 179 0.33 24.10 0.38
N ASN A 180 -0.33 23.39 -0.53
CA ASN A 180 -1.74 23.60 -0.83
C ASN A 180 -2.64 23.29 0.38
N LEU A 181 -2.33 22.25 1.17
CA LEU A 181 -3.07 21.94 2.40
C LEU A 181 -2.96 23.06 3.44
N LEU A 182 -1.78 23.69 3.57
CA LEU A 182 -1.59 24.83 4.46
C LEU A 182 -2.45 26.01 4.01
N TYR A 183 -2.46 26.36 2.73
CA TYR A 183 -3.30 27.43 2.19
C TYR A 183 -4.80 27.16 2.40
N SER A 184 -5.27 25.93 2.12
CA SER A 184 -6.67 25.56 2.34
C SER A 184 -7.10 25.60 3.82
N ALA A 185 -6.18 25.42 4.76
CA ALA A 185 -6.48 25.53 6.19
C ALA A 185 -6.76 26.98 6.64
N PHE A 186 -6.30 27.99 5.87
CA PHE A 186 -6.53 29.40 6.16
C PHE A 186 -7.84 29.94 5.58
N GLU A 187 -8.46 29.30 4.58
CA GLU A 187 -9.56 29.91 3.82
C GLU A 187 -10.99 29.59 4.32
N SER A 188 -11.30 28.43 4.90
CA SER A 188 -12.56 28.19 5.66
C SER A 188 -12.79 26.71 6.01
N LYS A 189 -13.48 26.47 7.13
CA LYS A 189 -14.02 25.19 7.62
C LYS A 189 -15.22 24.73 6.78
N GLU A 190 -15.02 24.45 5.50
CA GLU A 190 -15.93 23.54 4.80
C GLU A 190 -15.25 22.18 4.74
N GLU A 191 -15.72 21.27 5.60
CA GLU A 191 -15.43 19.85 5.50
C GLU A 191 -15.90 19.37 4.12
N SER A 192 -15.04 19.48 3.13
CA SER A 192 -15.18 18.72 1.91
C SER A 192 -15.03 17.25 2.28
N ASN A 193 -16.17 16.62 2.60
CA ASN A 193 -16.38 15.19 2.84
C ASN A 193 -16.06 14.34 1.59
N SER A 194 -14.95 14.63 0.95
CA SER A 194 -14.39 13.98 -0.24
C SER A 194 -13.66 12.68 0.11
N THR A 195 -13.44 12.41 1.41
CA THR A 195 -12.94 11.12 1.92
C THR A 195 -13.97 10.00 1.86
N GLY A 196 -15.25 10.30 1.63
CA GLY A 196 -16.34 9.31 1.64
C GLY A 196 -16.20 8.17 0.61
N SER A 197 -15.38 8.34 -0.44
CA SER A 197 -15.14 7.30 -1.44
C SER A 197 -13.95 6.39 -1.14
N MET A 198 -12.99 6.82 -0.32
CA MET A 198 -11.78 6.04 -0.07
C MET A 198 -11.94 5.27 1.23
N ILE A 199 -11.84 3.95 1.16
CA ILE A 199 -11.82 3.15 2.39
C ILE A 199 -10.51 3.39 3.13
N ARG A 200 -10.53 3.23 4.45
CA ARG A 200 -9.30 3.25 5.25
C ARG A 200 -8.31 2.23 4.70
N THR A 201 -7.05 2.66 4.62
CA THR A 201 -5.94 1.79 4.24
C THR A 201 -5.91 0.57 5.15
N PHE A 202 -6.02 -0.61 4.55
CA PHE A 202 -6.08 -1.87 5.26
C PHE A 202 -5.36 -2.93 4.43
N PHE A 203 -4.13 -3.29 4.82
CA PHE A 203 -3.39 -4.40 4.22
C PHE A 203 -3.64 -5.68 5.03
N PRO A 204 -4.44 -6.65 4.54
CA PRO A 204 -4.97 -7.74 5.36
C PRO A 204 -3.91 -8.67 5.96
N PHE A 205 -2.72 -8.74 5.39
CA PHE A 205 -1.60 -9.57 5.85
C PHE A 205 -0.50 -8.76 6.55
N ASP A 206 -0.88 -7.73 7.29
CA ASP A 206 0.00 -7.07 8.27
C ASP A 206 0.10 -7.90 9.58
N PRO A 207 1.16 -7.71 10.39
CA PRO A 207 1.80 -8.82 11.13
C PRO A 207 0.87 -9.71 11.95
N TYR A 208 1.06 -11.01 11.79
CA TYR A 208 0.24 -12.02 12.45
C TYR A 208 0.50 -12.11 13.96
N LEU A 209 -0.50 -11.79 14.77
CA LEU A 209 -0.36 -11.66 16.24
C LEU A 209 -0.63 -12.96 17.02
N LEU A 210 -1.24 -13.99 16.41
CA LEU A 210 -1.68 -15.17 17.16
C LEU A 210 -0.52 -16.14 17.45
N LYS A 211 -0.06 -16.16 18.71
CA LYS A 211 1.10 -16.95 19.18
C LYS A 211 1.07 -18.44 18.80
N LYS A 212 -0.08 -19.12 18.93
CA LYS A 212 -0.18 -20.58 18.70
C LYS A 212 -0.14 -20.96 17.23
N SER A 213 -0.80 -20.19 16.37
CA SER A 213 -0.88 -20.44 14.94
C SER A 213 0.24 -19.76 14.14
N LYS A 214 1.03 -18.89 14.76
CA LYS A 214 2.15 -18.17 14.13
C LYS A 214 3.15 -19.11 13.47
N GLN A 215 3.43 -20.25 14.09
CA GLN A 215 4.36 -21.26 13.57
C GLN A 215 4.01 -21.77 12.16
N TRP A 216 2.73 -21.74 11.77
CA TRP A 216 2.26 -22.18 10.45
C TRP A 216 2.37 -21.10 9.38
N ILE A 217 2.41 -19.83 9.78
CA ILE A 217 2.36 -18.67 8.88
C ILE A 217 3.76 -18.06 8.70
N GLU A 218 4.54 -17.97 9.77
CA GLU A 218 5.87 -17.35 9.81
C GLU A 218 6.86 -17.86 8.74
N PRO A 219 6.91 -19.18 8.42
CA PRO A 219 7.76 -19.68 7.34
C PRO A 219 7.42 -19.08 5.97
N HIS A 220 6.14 -18.81 5.73
CA HIS A 220 5.61 -18.27 4.47
C HIS A 220 5.48 -16.75 4.46
N PHE A 221 5.69 -16.09 5.61
CA PHE A 221 5.47 -14.67 5.79
C PHE A 221 6.75 -13.85 5.68
N ARG A 222 6.68 -12.74 4.96
CA ARG A 222 7.75 -11.77 4.81
C ARG A 222 7.58 -10.59 5.77
N ILE A 223 8.63 -10.35 6.54
CA ILE A 223 8.75 -9.19 7.43
C ILE A 223 9.37 -8.04 6.64
N TYR A 224 8.88 -6.83 6.86
CA TYR A 224 9.47 -5.63 6.28
C TYR A 224 10.67 -5.22 7.13
N ASN A 225 11.86 -5.22 6.52
CA ASN A 225 13.09 -4.83 7.21
C ASN A 225 13.28 -3.32 7.11
N HIS A 226 13.05 -2.61 8.22
CA HIS A 226 13.31 -1.17 8.35
C HIS A 226 14.81 -0.85 8.50
N SER A 227 15.63 -1.85 8.81
CA SER A 227 17.05 -1.74 9.19
C SER A 227 18.01 -1.33 8.06
N HIS A 228 17.50 -0.94 6.89
CA HIS A 228 18.34 -0.47 5.78
C HIS A 228 18.29 1.06 5.61
N LYS A 229 17.88 1.80 6.65
CA LYS A 229 18.02 3.26 6.67
C LYS A 229 19.44 3.74 6.99
N GLU A 230 20.29 2.88 7.58
CA GLU A 230 21.58 3.31 8.15
C GLU A 230 22.79 3.02 7.25
N GLU A 231 22.74 2.04 6.35
CA GLU A 231 23.91 1.65 5.54
C GLU A 231 24.15 2.54 4.29
N ASP A 232 23.19 3.39 3.92
CA ASP A 232 23.27 4.26 2.73
C ASP A 232 23.39 5.77 3.06
N LEU A 233 23.67 6.14 4.33
CA LEU A 233 23.74 7.54 4.79
C LEU A 233 25.16 8.02 5.19
N GLU A 234 26.22 7.32 4.79
CA GLU A 234 27.56 7.90 4.81
C GLU A 234 27.75 8.84 3.62
N ASP A 235 27.13 10.03 3.70
CA ASP A 235 27.64 11.33 3.25
C ASP A 235 26.45 12.24 2.93
N HIS A 236 26.06 13.07 3.90
CA HIS A 236 25.45 14.41 3.76
C HIS A 236 24.96 14.84 5.15
N THR A 237 25.85 15.46 5.90
CA THR A 237 25.49 16.40 6.95
C THR A 237 24.68 17.53 6.34
N ASP A 238 23.43 17.70 6.75
CA ASP A 238 22.91 19.00 7.22
C ASP A 238 21.44 18.89 7.68
N ASP A 239 21.21 19.52 8.83
CA ASP A 239 19.97 19.87 9.51
C ASP A 239 19.10 18.75 10.13
N GLU A 240 19.48 18.41 11.38
CA GLU A 240 18.64 17.74 12.36
C GLU A 240 17.32 18.52 12.59
N MET A 241 16.22 17.96 12.13
CA MET A 241 14.92 18.19 12.75
C MET A 241 14.73 17.13 13.83
N ASP A 242 14.62 17.58 15.08
CA ASP A 242 14.27 16.81 16.27
C ASP A 242 12.94 16.05 16.07
N VAL A 243 13.03 14.82 15.58
CA VAL A 243 11.90 13.90 15.44
C VAL A 243 11.88 13.03 16.68
N ASN A 244 10.97 13.37 17.59
CA ASN A 244 10.67 12.64 18.81
C ASN A 244 10.67 11.11 18.61
N ASP A 245 11.71 10.45 19.12
CA ASP A 245 12.03 9.02 18.97
C ASP A 245 10.99 8.08 19.62
N GLU A 246 10.04 8.59 20.40
CA GLU A 246 8.99 7.79 21.04
C GLU A 246 7.79 7.46 20.13
N LEU A 247 7.68 8.05 18.93
CA LEU A 247 6.63 7.68 17.96
C LEU A 247 6.99 6.45 17.11
N PHE A 248 8.24 5.97 17.20
CA PHE A 248 8.84 4.99 16.30
C PHE A 248 8.85 3.55 16.90
N SER A 249 7.90 3.22 17.78
CA SER A 249 7.69 1.85 18.28
C SER A 249 6.96 0.98 17.23
N TYR A 250 7.68 0.65 16.15
CA TYR A 250 7.26 -0.15 14.98
C TYR A 250 7.11 -1.65 15.23
N SER A 251 6.27 -2.07 16.18
CA SER A 251 5.97 -3.51 16.29
C SER A 251 5.00 -4.03 15.23
N CYS A 252 4.31 -3.17 14.48
CA CYS A 252 3.32 -3.57 13.45
C CYS A 252 3.21 -2.48 12.36
N SER A 253 2.88 -2.89 11.13
CA SER A 253 2.81 -2.10 9.90
C SER A 253 2.16 -0.71 9.92
N PRO A 254 2.42 0.12 8.88
CA PRO A 254 1.81 1.44 8.71
C PRO A 254 0.27 1.37 8.64
N GLY A 255 -0.42 2.05 9.56
CA GLY A 255 -1.87 2.29 9.47
C GLY A 255 -2.72 1.90 10.70
N PHE A 256 -2.15 1.28 11.74
CA PHE A 256 -2.93 0.86 12.92
C PHE A 256 -2.81 1.87 14.08
N THR A 257 -3.87 2.62 14.37
CA THR A 257 -3.97 3.46 15.57
C THR A 257 -4.61 2.65 16.69
N ARG A 258 -3.84 2.32 17.74
CA ARG A 258 -4.36 1.65 18.94
C ARG A 258 -5.17 2.66 19.76
N VAL A 259 -6.48 2.49 19.87
CA VAL A 259 -7.29 3.24 20.83
C VAL A 259 -6.84 2.84 22.23
N ARG A 260 -6.15 3.75 22.94
CA ARG A 260 -5.69 3.53 24.31
C ARG A 260 -6.87 3.82 25.25
N SER A 261 -7.50 2.77 25.77
CA SER A 261 -8.44 2.92 26.89
C SER A 261 -7.66 3.38 28.12
N VAL A 262 -7.93 4.60 28.57
CA VAL A 262 -7.41 5.14 29.83
C VAL A 262 -8.09 4.40 30.98
N LEU A 263 -7.45 3.35 31.50
CA LEU A 263 -7.70 2.91 32.87
C LEU A 263 -6.75 3.73 33.74
N LYS A 264 -7.32 4.74 34.42
CA LYS A 264 -6.66 5.41 35.54
C LYS A 264 -6.54 4.38 36.66
N ASP A 265 -5.31 4.09 37.03
CA ASP A 265 -4.99 3.51 38.33
C ASP A 265 -5.51 4.44 39.42
N ALA A 266 -6.47 3.95 40.19
CA ALA A 266 -6.79 4.46 41.51
C ALA A 266 -6.57 3.28 42.46
N ASN A 267 -5.42 3.26 43.15
CA ASN A 267 -5.23 2.65 44.46
C ASN A 267 -3.80 2.91 44.95
N GLY A 268 -3.68 3.62 46.08
CA GLY A 268 -2.43 3.88 46.79
C GLY A 268 -2.41 5.27 47.41
#